data_AF-A0A0F3NM83-F1
#
_entry.id   AF-A0A0F3NM83-F1
#
_cell.length_a   1.000
_cell.length_b   1.000
_cell.length_c   1.000
_cell.angle_alpha   90.00
_cell.angle_beta   90.00
_cell.angle_gamma   90.00
#
_symmetry.space_group_name_H-M   'P 1'
#
loop_
_entity.id
_entity.type
_entity.pdbx_description
1 polymer ?
#
loop_
_entity_poly.entity_id
_entity_poly.type
_entity_poly.pdbx_seq_one_letter_code
_entity_poly.pdbx_strand_id
1 'polypeptide(L)'
;MELRATKLFRIIKCLVCSGESIHDSQSQFAHYMRTAIRNYINNGYTDQQIIIELRNLYGNKISSTPPYNSNTYLLWIIPELAIIFSIIIIIIKIKLLNK
;
A
#
# COMPACT_ATOMS: atom_id res chain seq x y z
N MET A 1 4.22 22.15 8.56
CA MET A 1 4.06 21.62 7.18
C MET A 1 5.08 20.54 6.85
N GLU A 2 6.38 20.79 7.01
CA GLU A 2 7.43 19.81 6.62
C GLU A 2 7.26 18.43 7.27
N LEU A 3 6.91 18.35 8.56
CA LEU A 3 6.71 17.06 9.26
C LEU A 3 5.64 16.16 8.62
N ARG A 4 4.61 16.78 8.02
CA ARG A 4 3.54 16.08 7.29
C ARG A 4 4.02 15.62 5.91
N ALA A 5 4.75 16.49 5.20
CA ALA A 5 5.35 16.16 3.91
C ALA A 5 6.37 15.01 4.03
N THR A 6 7.23 15.03 5.05
CA THR A 6 8.22 13.97 5.30
C THR A 6 7.56 12.60 5.55
N LYS A 7 6.42 12.56 6.26
CA LYS A 7 5.66 11.31 6.42
C LYS A 7 5.18 10.76 5.08
N LEU A 8 4.59 11.61 4.24
CA LEU A 8 4.17 11.24 2.87
C LEU A 8 5.36 10.75 2.02
N PHE A 9 6.52 11.39 2.14
CA PHE A 9 7.71 11.01 1.37
C PHE A 9 8.22 9.60 1.66
N ARG A 10 8.02 9.10 2.89
CA ARG A 10 8.41 7.73 3.26
C ARG A 10 7.41 6.69 2.78
N ILE A 11 6.15 7.04 2.63
CA ILE A 11 5.08 6.12 2.23
C ILE A 11 5.07 5.94 0.70
N ILE A 12 5.39 7.01 -0.03
CA ILE A 12 5.38 7.05 -1.49
C ILE A 12 6.70 6.51 -2.05
N LYS A 13 6.61 5.55 -2.97
CA LYS A 13 7.76 4.94 -3.64
C LYS A 13 8.12 5.70 -4.91
N CYS A 14 9.42 5.73 -5.20
CA CYS A 14 9.90 6.21 -6.49
C CYS A 14 9.68 5.12 -7.56
N LEU A 15 8.84 5.41 -8.55
CA LEU A 15 8.49 4.47 -9.62
C LEU A 15 9.63 4.22 -10.62
N VAL A 16 10.56 5.16 -10.72
CA VAL A 16 11.71 5.08 -11.63
C VAL A 16 12.97 4.55 -10.94
N CYS A 17 12.88 4.25 -9.64
CA CYS A 17 13.98 3.79 -8.83
C CYS A 17 13.81 2.31 -8.49
N SER A 18 14.85 1.70 -7.91
CA SER A 18 14.90 0.28 -7.50
C SER A 18 13.98 -0.08 -6.32
N GLY A 19 12.84 0.59 -6.15
CA GLY A 19 11.86 0.34 -5.08
C GLY A 19 12.05 1.18 -3.81
N GLU A 20 12.91 2.19 -3.85
CA GLU A 20 13.17 3.11 -2.75
C GLU A 20 12.03 4.14 -2.54
N SER A 21 12.00 4.75 -1.36
CA SER A 21 11.07 5.83 -1.07
C SER A 21 11.46 7.11 -1.83
N ILE A 22 10.51 8.01 -2.10
CA ILE A 22 10.85 9.34 -2.60
C ILE A 22 11.56 10.19 -1.55
N HIS A 23 11.60 9.78 -0.28
CA HIS A 23 12.40 10.43 0.74
C HIS A 23 13.90 10.17 0.51
N ASP A 24 14.27 8.92 0.26
CA ASP A 24 15.67 8.49 0.20
C ASP A 24 16.27 8.59 -1.22
N SER A 25 15.44 8.52 -2.25
CA SER A 25 15.91 8.59 -3.63
C SER A 25 16.35 9.99 -4.05
N GLN A 26 17.49 10.09 -4.74
CA GLN A 26 18.01 11.33 -5.34
C GLN A 26 17.61 11.52 -6.82
N SER A 27 16.67 10.72 -7.32
CA SER A 27 16.21 10.86 -8.71
C SER A 27 15.49 12.18 -8.96
N GLN A 28 15.55 12.67 -10.20
CA GLN A 28 14.81 13.86 -10.64
C GLN A 28 13.29 13.70 -10.39
N PHE A 29 12.78 12.48 -10.54
CA PHE A 29 11.39 12.15 -10.24
C PHE A 29 11.06 12.33 -8.75
N ALA A 30 11.91 11.83 -7.86
CA ALA A 30 11.72 12.02 -6.41
C ALA A 30 11.73 13.50 -6.04
N HIS A 31 12.63 14.30 -6.63
CA HIS A 31 12.66 15.75 -6.39
C HIS A 31 11.37 16.44 -6.86
N TYR A 32 10.88 16.12 -8.06
CA TYR A 32 9.62 16.64 -8.56
C TYR A 32 8.44 16.26 -7.65
N MET A 33 8.39 15.00 -7.19
CA MET A 33 7.33 14.50 -6.31
C MET A 33 7.30 15.22 -4.96
N ARG A 34 8.47 15.48 -4.35
CA ARG A 34 8.55 16.22 -3.09
C ARG A 34 7.98 17.62 -3.23
N THR A 35 8.27 18.32 -4.33
CA THR A 35 7.71 19.64 -4.62
C THR A 35 6.21 19.58 -4.87
N ALA A 36 5.74 18.61 -5.66
CA ALA A 36 4.32 18.43 -5.94
C ALA A 36 3.50 18.18 -4.66
N ILE A 37 3.95 17.28 -3.78
CA ILE A 37 3.29 16.99 -2.51
C ILE A 37 3.23 18.21 -1.60
N ARG A 38 4.30 19.02 -1.53
CA ARG A 38 4.26 20.28 -0.77
C ARG A 38 3.21 21.23 -1.33
N ASN A 39 3.08 21.34 -2.65
CA ASN A 39 2.05 22.14 -3.29
C ASN A 39 0.64 21.64 -2.93
N TYR A 40 0.41 20.32 -2.95
CA TYR A 40 -0.88 19.76 -2.53
C TYR A 40 -1.21 20.07 -1.06
N ILE A 41 -0.23 19.96 -0.16
CA ILE A 41 -0.40 20.31 1.26
C ILE A 41 -0.74 21.80 1.41
N ASN A 42 -0.06 22.67 0.66
CA ASN A 42 -0.33 24.11 0.67
C ASN A 42 -1.72 24.44 0.10
N ASN A 43 -2.19 23.67 -0.87
CA ASN A 43 -3.54 23.78 -1.43
C ASN A 43 -4.64 23.20 -0.52
N GLY A 44 -4.31 22.75 0.70
CA GLY A 44 -5.28 22.27 1.68
C GLY A 44 -5.71 20.80 1.51
N TYR A 45 -5.06 20.03 0.63
CA TYR A 45 -5.41 18.62 0.42
C TYR A 45 -5.08 17.78 1.66
N THR A 46 -5.90 16.76 1.92
CA THR A 46 -5.66 15.74 2.95
C THR A 46 -4.68 14.66 2.47
N ASP A 47 -4.01 13.94 3.38
CA ASP A 47 -3.02 12.92 3.00
C ASP A 47 -3.62 11.83 2.12
N GLN A 48 -4.87 11.45 2.40
CA GLN A 48 -5.61 10.46 1.62
C GLN A 48 -5.91 10.97 0.21
N GLN A 49 -6.37 12.22 0.06
CA GLN A 49 -6.64 12.81 -1.25
C GLN A 49 -5.36 12.88 -2.09
N ILE A 50 -4.22 13.27 -1.49
CA ILE A 50 -2.92 13.29 -2.18
C ILE A 50 -2.56 11.91 -2.70
N ILE A 51 -2.70 10.87 -1.86
CA ILE A 51 -2.38 9.49 -2.26
C ILE A 51 -3.32 8.99 -3.36
N ILE A 52 -4.61 9.34 -3.30
CA ILE A 52 -5.61 8.96 -4.31
C ILE A 52 -5.29 9.63 -5.66
N GLU A 53 -5.03 10.93 -5.66
CA GLU A 53 -4.66 11.66 -6.88
C GLU A 53 -3.37 11.13 -7.51
N LEU A 54 -2.33 10.94 -6.69
CA LEU A 54 -1.07 10.36 -7.16
C LEU A 54 -1.27 8.94 -7.71
N ARG A 55 -2.16 8.14 -7.11
CA ARG A 55 -2.51 6.81 -7.61
C ARG A 55 -3.28 6.88 -8.94
N ASN A 56 -4.17 7.85 -9.12
CA ASN A 56 -4.90 8.02 -10.37
C ASN A 56 -3.96 8.39 -11.53
N LEU A 57 -2.94 9.22 -11.26
CA LEU A 57 -1.96 9.66 -12.26
C LEU A 57 -0.90 8.60 -12.57
N TYR A 58 -0.39 7.90 -11.54
CA TYR A 58 0.79 7.04 -11.64
C TYR A 58 0.52 5.54 -11.38
N GLY A 59 -0.72 5.19 -11.04
CA GLY A 59 -1.16 3.81 -10.79
C GLY A 59 -0.91 3.31 -9.36
N ASN A 60 -1.35 2.08 -9.10
CA ASN A 60 -1.32 1.46 -7.76
C ASN A 60 0.09 1.19 -7.19
N LYS A 61 1.13 1.23 -8.03
CA LYS A 61 2.52 0.94 -7.64
C LYS A 61 3.22 2.11 -6.93
N ILE A 62 2.60 3.30 -6.88
CA ILE A 62 3.21 4.50 -6.30
C ILE A 62 3.20 4.51 -4.77
N SER A 63 2.28 3.77 -4.14
CA SER A 63 2.18 3.69 -2.68
C SER A 63 2.65 2.33 -2.18
N SER A 64 3.35 2.33 -1.05
CA SER A 64 3.81 1.10 -0.39
C SER A 64 2.67 0.23 0.13
N THR A 65 1.45 0.79 0.28
CA THR A 65 0.28 0.06 0.76
C THR A 65 -0.72 -0.12 -0.39
N PRO A 66 -1.00 -1.38 -0.80
CA PRO A 66 -2.13 -1.63 -1.68
C PRO A 66 -3.40 -1.21 -0.91
N PRO A 67 -4.29 -0.40 -1.50
CA PRO A 67 -5.54 -0.08 -0.85
C PRO A 67 -6.35 -1.37 -0.63
N TYR A 68 -7.07 -1.42 0.48
CA TYR A 68 -8.19 -2.35 0.67
C TYR A 68 -9.30 -1.98 -0.33
N ASN A 69 -9.08 -2.29 -1.60
CA ASN A 69 -10.08 -2.18 -2.65
C ASN A 69 -10.80 -3.52 -2.80
N SER A 70 -12.06 -3.46 -3.20
CA SER A 70 -12.93 -4.62 -3.42
C SER A 70 -12.31 -5.67 -4.36
N ASN A 71 -11.50 -5.23 -5.32
CA ASN A 71 -10.79 -6.12 -6.25
C ASN A 71 -9.62 -6.89 -5.61
N THR A 72 -8.95 -6.29 -4.61
CA THR A 72 -7.87 -6.96 -3.88
C THR A 72 -8.42 -7.87 -2.80
N TYR A 73 -9.67 -7.69 -2.37
CA TYR A 73 -10.31 -8.43 -1.28
C TYR A 73 -10.21 -9.96 -1.46
N LEU A 74 -10.32 -10.46 -2.70
CA LEU A 74 -10.14 -11.88 -3.00
C LEU A 74 -8.74 -12.39 -2.61
N LEU A 75 -7.69 -11.60 -2.87
CA LEU A 75 -6.31 -11.95 -2.52
C LEU A 75 -6.08 -11.98 -1.00
N TRP A 76 -6.86 -11.23 -0.24
CA TRP A 76 -6.81 -11.23 1.23
C TRP A 76 -7.61 -12.39 1.85
N ILE A 77 -8.75 -12.79 1.26
CA ILE A 77 -9.58 -13.89 1.78
C ILE A 77 -8.91 -15.26 1.60
N ILE A 78 -8.24 -15.49 0.47
CA ILE A 78 -7.63 -16.79 0.14
C ILE A 78 -6.76 -17.35 1.30
N PRO A 79 -5.80 -16.59 1.88
CA PRO A 79 -5.01 -17.10 2.99
C PRO A 79 -5.83 -17.43 4.24
N GLU A 80 -6.82 -16.62 4.60
CA GLU A 80 -7.70 -16.89 5.75
C GLU A 80 -8.53 -18.16 5.52
N LEU A 81 -9.07 -18.31 4.31
CA LEU A 81 -9.87 -19.48 3.92
C LEU A 81 -9.04 -20.76 3.97
N ALA A 82 -7.79 -20.71 3.48
CA ALA A 82 -6.89 -21.86 3.47
C ALA A 82 -6.56 -22.36 4.88
N ILE A 83 -6.37 -21.44 5.83
CA ILE A 83 -6.13 -21.79 7.24
C ILE A 83 -7.36 -22.48 7.83
N ILE A 84 -8.55 -21.90 7.63
CA ILE A 84 -9.81 -22.46 8.12
C ILE A 84 -10.03 -23.86 7.54
N PHE A 85 -9.82 -24.03 6.23
CA PHE A 85 -10.00 -25.30 5.55
C PHE A 85 -9.06 -26.39 6.07
N SER A 86 -7.79 -26.03 6.31
CA SER A 86 -6.80 -26.94 6.89
C SER A 86 -7.19 -27.41 8.31
N ILE A 87 -7.63 -26.48 9.16
CA ILE A 87 -8.07 -26.80 10.54
C ILE A 87 -9.28 -27.74 10.51
N ILE A 88 -10.27 -27.48 9.64
CA ILE A 88 -11.46 -28.31 9.50
C ILE A 88 -11.08 -29.74 9.10
N ILE A 89 -10.21 -29.91 8.11
CA ILE A 89 -9.74 -31.23 7.66
C ILE A 89 -9.09 -32.00 8.81
N ILE A 90 -8.20 -31.35 9.56
CA ILE A 90 -7.50 -31.97 10.69
C ILE A 90 -8.50 -32.44 11.75
N ILE A 91 -9.46 -31.59 12.14
CA ILE A 91 -10.49 -31.94 13.13
C ILE A 91 -11.33 -33.12 12.66
N ILE A 92 -11.79 -33.11 11.40
CA ILE A 92 -12.56 -34.22 10.82
C ILE A 92 -11.75 -35.52 10.86
N LYS A 93 -10.47 -35.47 10.47
CA LYS A 93 -9.60 -36.65 10.43
C LYS A 93 -9.34 -37.21 11.82
N ILE A 94 -9.10 -36.36 12.82
CA ILE A 94 -8.95 -36.77 14.23
C ILE A 94 -10.23 -37.44 14.72
N LYS A 95 -11.40 -36.85 14.44
CA LYS A 95 -12.70 -37.40 14.86
C LYS A 95 -13.02 -38.74 14.17
N LEU A 96 -12.56 -38.93 12.94
CA LEU A 96 -12.68 -40.19 12.19
C LEU A 96 -11.72 -41.28 12.69
N LEU A 97 -10.52 -40.92 13.16
CA LEU A 97 -9.54 -41.87 13.70
C LEU A 97 -9.85 -42.32 15.13
N ASN A 98 -10.54 -41.47 15.89
CA ASN A 98 -10.88 -41.71 17.30
C ASN A 98 -12.27 -42.36 17.49
N LYS A 99 -12.92 -42.76 16.39
CA LYS A 99 -14.18 -43.50 16.35
C LYS A 99 -13.90 -44.90 15.82
#